data_AF-A0A438H5G9-F1
#
_entry.id   AF-A0A438H5G9-F1
#
_cell.length_a   1.000
_cell.length_b   1.000
_cell.length_c   1.000
_cell.angle_alpha   90.00
_cell.angle_beta   90.00
_cell.angle_gamma   90.00
#
_symmetry.space_group_name_H-M   'P 1'
#
loop_
_entity.id
_entity.type
_entity.pdbx_description
1 polymer ?
#
loop_
_entity_poly.entity_id
_entity_poly.type
_entity_poly.pdbx_seq_one_letter_code
_entity_poly.pdbx_strand_id
1 'polypeptide(L)' 'MSRRECKVCNEAASKYKCPSCLIPYCSLVCFKKHKGIPTISFFHLFVSFYLFID' A
#
# COMPACT_ATOMS: atom_id res chain seq x y z
N MET A 1 -1.98 14.98 -21.78
CA MET A 1 -2.57 14.95 -20.42
C MET A 1 -1.55 14.34 -19.46
N SER A 2 -1.11 15.09 -18.44
CA SER A 2 -0.13 14.59 -17.48
C SER A 2 -0.77 13.49 -16.61
N ARG A 3 -0.45 12.24 -16.91
CA ARG A 3 -0.85 11.08 -16.12
C ARG A 3 -0.14 11.18 -14.78
N ARG A 4 -0.89 11.45 -13.71
CA ARG A 4 -0.31 11.56 -12.37
C ARG A 4 0.40 10.26 -12.05
N GLU A 5 1.70 10.31 -11.80
CA GLU A 5 2.48 9.13 -11.46
C GLU A 5 2.30 8.77 -9.99
N CYS A 6 2.50 7.49 -9.68
CA CYS A 6 2.51 7.02 -8.31
C CYS A 6 3.66 7.68 -7.56
N LYS A 7 3.39 8.50 -6.54
CA LYS A 7 4.43 9.15 -5.75
C LYS A 7 5.13 8.22 -4.75
N VAL A 8 4.71 6.96 -4.71
CA VAL A 8 5.30 5.93 -3.83
C VAL A 8 6.35 5.11 -4.55
N CYS A 9 6.07 4.68 -5.78
CA CYS A 9 7.02 3.89 -6.58
C CYS A 9 7.62 4.68 -7.76
N ASN A 10 6.98 5.75 -8.23
CA ASN A 10 7.39 6.57 -9.39
C ASN A 10 7.59 5.79 -10.71
N GLU A 11 7.17 4.52 -10.76
CA GLU A 11 7.32 3.66 -11.94
C GLU A 11 6.00 3.50 -12.73
N ALA A 12 4.87 3.70 -12.05
CA ALA A 12 3.55 3.42 -12.60
C ALA A 12 2.62 4.61 -12.49
N ALA A 13 1.63 4.64 -13.39
CA ALA A 13 0.51 5.58 -13.34
C ALA A 13 -0.23 5.44 -12.00
N SER A 14 -0.50 6.56 -11.32
CA SER A 14 -1.39 6.53 -10.17
C SER A 14 -2.82 6.26 -10.63
N LYS A 15 -3.44 5.27 -9.98
CA LYS A 15 -4.82 4.86 -10.21
C LYS A 15 -5.75 5.36 -9.11
N TYR A 16 -5.21 5.58 -7.91
CA TYR A 16 -5.93 5.95 -6.72
C TYR A 16 -5.22 7.10 -5.99
N LYS A 17 -5.93 7.74 -5.06
CA LYS A 17 -5.41 8.84 -4.24
C LYS A 17 -5.80 8.60 -2.78
N CYS A 18 -4.85 8.80 -1.86
CA CYS A 18 -5.13 8.66 -0.44
C CYS A 18 -6.04 9.82 0.03
N PRO A 19 -7.16 9.57 0.73
CA PRO A 19 -8.05 10.63 1.19
C PRO A 19 -7.45 11.47 2.33
N SER A 20 -6.56 10.87 3.14
CA SER A 20 -5.91 11.58 4.26
C SER A 20 -4.68 12.37 3.84
N CYS A 21 -3.84 11.77 2.98
CA CYS A 21 -2.55 12.37 2.59
C CYS A 21 -2.58 13.02 1.19
N LEU A 22 -3.64 12.80 0.41
CA LEU A 22 -3.78 13.26 -0.98
C LEU A 22 -2.65 12.77 -1.91
N ILE A 23 -1.90 11.75 -1.51
CA ILE A 23 -0.81 11.17 -2.30
C ILE A 23 -1.39 10.25 -3.38
N PRO A 24 -1.01 10.45 -4.66
CA PRO A 24 -1.39 9.56 -5.76
C PRO A 24 -0.57 8.26 -5.73
N TYR A 25 -1.24 7.11 -5.84
CA TYR A 25 -0.61 5.79 -5.81
C TYR A 25 -1.18 4.82 -6.85
N CYS A 26 -0.41 3.81 -7.24
CA CYS A 26 -0.80 2.84 -8.27
C CYS A 26 -1.57 1.63 -7.73
N SER A 27 -1.23 1.12 -6.53
CA SER A 27 -1.77 -0.13 -5.98
C SER A 27 -1.85 -0.15 -4.45
N LEU A 28 -2.56 -1.14 -3.89
CA LEU A 28 -2.67 -1.34 -2.44
C LEU A 28 -1.30 -1.57 -1.77
N VAL A 29 -0.32 -2.09 -2.50
CA VAL A 29 1.07 -2.22 -2.00
C VAL A 29 1.65 -0.84 -1.72
N CYS A 30 1.50 0.11 -2.65
CA CYS A 30 1.91 1.49 -2.45
C CYS A 30 1.07 2.19 -1.36
N PHE A 31 -0.22 1.83 -1.26
CA PHE A 31 -1.07 2.31 -0.17
C PHE A 31 -0.54 1.88 1.22
N LYS A 32 -0.12 0.62 1.39
CA LYS A 32 0.44 0.15 2.67
C LYS A 32 1.86 0.70 2.92
N LYS A 33 2.70 0.73 1.88
CA LYS A 33 4.07 1.29 1.93
C LYS A 33 4.10 2.73 2.41
N HIS A 34 3.28 3.63 1.83
CA HIS A 34 3.30 5.04 2.26
C HIS A 34 2.68 5.26 3.65
N LYS A 35 1.83 4.35 4.12
CA LYS A 35 1.25 4.38 5.48
C LYS A 35 2.19 3.82 6.55
N GLY A 36 3.41 3.42 6.18
CA GLY A 36 4.40 2.84 7.08
C GLY A 36 4.05 1.43 7.55
N ILE A 37 3.18 0.71 6.83
CA ILE A 37 2.85 -0.68 7.13
C ILE A 37 3.73 -1.55 6.22
N PRO A 38 4.88 -2.05 6.71
CA PRO A 38 5.73 -2.90 5.91
C PRO A 38 5.00 -4.22 5.68
N THR A 39 5.03 -4.72 4.45
CA THR A 39 4.27 -5.91 4.01
C THR A 39 4.63 -7.17 4.79
N ILE A 40 5.81 -7.19 5.42
CA ILE A 40 6.26 -8.22 6.36
C ILE A 40 5.43 -8.30 7.64
N SER A 41 4.92 -7.18 8.16
CA SER A 41 4.08 -7.17 9.38
C SER A 41 2.68 -7.74 9.11
N PHE A 42 2.21 -7.66 7.87
CA PHE A 42 0.93 -8.24 7.48
C PHE A 42 0.99 -9.77 7.53
N PHE A 43 2.13 -10.36 7.14
CA PHE A 43 2.32 -11.81 7.23
C PHE A 43 2.34 -12.28 8.69
N HIS A 44 3.03 -11.58 9.58
CA HIS A 44 3.05 -11.96 11.01
C HIS A 44 1.67 -11.84 11.66
N LEU A 45 0.91 -10.78 11.38
CA LEU A 45 -0.45 -10.65 11.94
C LEU A 45 -1.42 -11.69 11.35
N PHE A 46 -1.28 -12.01 10.07
CA PHE A 46 -2.13 -13.03 9.40
C PHE A 46 -1.77 -14.45 9.86
N VAL A 47 -0.48 -14.75 10.04
CA VAL A 47 -0.01 -16.04 10.57
C VAL A 47 -0.36 -16.20 12.05
N SER A 48 -0.20 -15.18 12.90
CA SER A 48 -0.61 -15.27 14.30
C SER A 48 -2.13 -15.47 14.45
N PHE A 49 -2.94 -14.94 13.53
CA PHE A 49 -4.39 -15.16 13.57
C PHE A 49 -4.79 -16.52 13.01
N TYR A 50 -4.06 -17.06 12.03
CA TYR A 50 -4.38 -18.34 11.38
C TYR A 50 -3.79 -19.55 12.12
N LEU A 51 -2.62 -19.41 12.77
CA LEU A 51 -1.98 -20.46 13.56
C LEU A 51 -2.58 -20.61 14.97
N PHE A 52 -3.43 -19.68 15.40
CA PHE A 52 -4.16 -19.79 16.68
C PHE A 52 -5.52 -20.50 16.54
N ILE A 53 -5.89 -20.93 15.32
CA ILE A 53 -7.11 -21.69 15.01
C ILE A 53 -6.80 -23.20 14.77
N ASP A 54 -5.58 -23.66 15.08
CA ASP A 54 -5.25 -25.10 15.16
C ASP A 54 -4.93 -25.50 16.61
#